data_AF-A0A7V1LZW1-F1
#
_entry.id   AF-A0A7V1LZW1-F1
#
_cell.length_a   1.000
_cell.length_b   1.000
_cell.length_c   1.000
_cell.angle_alpha   90.00
_cell.angle_beta   90.00
_cell.angle_gamma   90.00
#
_symmetry.space_group_name_H-M   'P 1'
#
loop_
_entity.id
_entity.type
_entity.pdbx_description
1 polymer ?
#
loop_
_entity_poly.entity_id
_entity_poly.type
_entity_poly.pdbx_seq_one_letter_code
_entity_poly.pdbx_strand_id
1 'polypeptide(L)'
;MSPKLRRNLTQYGLLSITLLILGTFLILPIFLTVRGGLIETVQTAQGESTRWTLQHVALVFANPLYREGLINTFLIACAVTSLATLISLPLALLSARYTFPFKPVFNAMILVPLILPPFVGAIGMRAILGRQGMLNALLGTDFDVLGRARIVGVIIVETLHLYPIIYLNATAALANLDPALDEAAENLGAGPWRRFFKIVLPLIRPGLFAGGTIVFIWSFTELGTPLMFDYNRVTPVQIFSGLKEIQSSAVPYALTIVLLAAAILWYIIGKLIFGRKGYAMYSKASRASAEHKLPWWGGLLAMGLFSAVTAAAILPHIGVVLTSVAAPWGWSGTVLPTAYTDQHFITALSDPVSSVSIR
;
A
#
# COMPACT_ATOMS: atom_id res chain seq x y z
N MET A 1 -11.64 12.88 51.05
CA MET A 1 -11.29 12.88 49.61
C MET A 1 -12.57 12.71 48.81
N SER A 2 -12.93 13.67 47.95
CA SER A 2 -14.26 13.64 47.28
C SER A 2 -14.36 12.46 46.30
N PRO A 3 -15.55 11.85 46.13
CA PRO A 3 -15.75 10.77 45.16
C PRO A 3 -15.42 11.18 43.71
N LYS A 4 -15.57 12.46 43.37
CA LYS A 4 -15.13 13.03 42.08
C LYS A 4 -13.61 12.98 41.91
N LEU A 5 -12.84 13.26 42.97
CA LEU A 5 -11.37 13.22 42.93
C LEU A 5 -10.84 11.79 42.78
N ARG A 6 -11.45 10.80 43.46
CA ARG A 6 -11.11 9.37 43.31
C ARG A 6 -11.36 8.87 41.88
N ARG A 7 -12.50 9.22 41.28
CA ARG A 7 -12.84 8.84 39.90
C ARG A 7 -11.86 9.42 38.88
N ASN A 8 -11.48 10.68 39.04
CA ASN A 8 -10.52 11.31 38.16
C ASN A 8 -9.12 10.69 38.31
N LEU A 9 -8.67 10.39 39.54
CA LEU A 9 -7.39 9.72 39.77
C LEU A 9 -7.35 8.31 39.19
N THR A 10 -8.44 7.54 39.27
CA THR A 10 -8.51 6.22 38.62
C THR A 10 -8.47 6.33 37.09
N GLN A 11 -9.14 7.33 36.50
CA GLN A 11 -9.13 7.55 35.05
C GLN A 11 -7.75 7.98 34.54
N TYR A 12 -7.10 8.94 35.22
CA TYR A 12 -5.73 9.34 34.88
C TYR A 12 -4.74 8.21 35.14
N GLY A 13 -4.87 7.46 36.23
CA GLY A 13 -4.03 6.29 36.50
C GLY A 13 -4.13 5.22 35.42
N LEU A 14 -5.35 4.85 35.01
CA LEU A 14 -5.58 3.90 33.92
C LEU A 14 -5.04 4.42 32.59
N LEU A 15 -5.26 5.70 32.27
CA LEU A 15 -4.71 6.31 31.05
C LEU A 15 -3.18 6.30 31.07
N SER A 16 -2.54 6.67 32.18
CA SER A 16 -1.09 6.66 32.31
C SER A 16 -0.51 5.24 32.20
N ILE A 17 -1.13 4.24 32.83
CA ILE A 17 -0.72 2.84 32.70
C ILE A 17 -0.86 2.38 31.24
N THR A 18 -1.98 2.72 30.58
CA THR A 18 -2.21 2.37 29.19
C THR A 18 -1.17 3.02 28.27
N LEU A 19 -0.88 4.31 28.45
CA LEU A 19 0.14 5.04 27.69
C LEU A 19 1.54 4.49 27.95
N LEU A 20 1.84 4.08 29.18
CA LEU A 20 3.13 3.49 29.54
C LEU A 20 3.29 2.12 28.88
N ILE A 21 2.29 1.25 28.97
CA ILE A 21 2.31 -0.06 28.31
C ILE A 21 2.46 0.11 26.80
N LEU A 22 1.60 0.90 26.16
CA LEU A 22 1.67 1.15 24.72
C LEU A 22 3.00 1.79 24.32
N GLY A 23 3.46 2.79 25.09
CA GLY A 23 4.74 3.46 24.87
C GLY A 23 5.92 2.50 24.96
N THR A 24 5.98 1.66 25.98
CA THR A 24 7.04 0.66 26.12
C THR A 24 7.00 -0.36 24.99
N PHE A 25 5.85 -0.93 24.65
CA PHE A 25 5.77 -1.94 23.59
C PHE A 25 6.04 -1.40 22.18
N LEU A 26 5.75 -0.12 21.92
CA LEU A 26 6.00 0.50 20.60
C LEU A 26 7.41 1.09 20.50
N ILE A 27 7.91 1.75 21.54
CA ILE A 27 9.18 2.48 21.51
C ILE A 27 10.35 1.54 21.77
N LEU A 28 10.19 0.52 22.63
CA LEU A 28 11.30 -0.37 23.00
C LEU A 28 11.88 -1.13 21.78
N PRO A 29 11.10 -1.76 20.88
CA PRO A 29 11.68 -2.43 19.71
C PRO A 29 12.41 -1.48 18.77
N ILE A 30 11.88 -0.26 18.59
CA ILE A 30 12.52 0.80 17.80
C ILE A 30 13.84 1.20 18.46
N PHE A 31 13.84 1.42 19.78
CA PHE A 31 15.03 1.76 20.55
C PHE A 31 16.09 0.66 20.47
N LEU A 32 15.71 -0.62 20.62
CA LEU A 32 16.61 -1.75 20.50
C LEU A 32 17.20 -1.85 19.08
N THR A 33 16.40 -1.59 18.06
CA THR A 33 16.85 -1.56 16.66
C THR A 33 17.84 -0.43 16.39
N VAL A 34 17.53 0.78 16.89
CA VAL A 34 18.42 1.95 16.79
C VAL A 34 19.74 1.68 17.52
N ARG A 35 19.66 1.10 18.73
CA ARG A 35 20.83 0.72 19.52
C ARG A 35 21.68 -0.31 18.78
N GLY A 36 21.08 -1.35 18.20
CA GLY A 36 21.78 -2.39 17.46
C GLY A 36 22.51 -1.89 16.21
N GLY A 37 22.00 -0.83 15.56
CA GLY A 37 22.67 -0.24 14.40
C GLY A 37 23.74 0.80 14.74
N LEU A 38 23.67 1.44 15.90
CA LEU A 38 24.57 2.53 16.31
C LEU A 38 25.64 2.13 17.33
N ILE A 39 25.58 0.91 17.88
CA ILE A 39 26.57 0.40 18.82
C ILE A 39 27.37 -0.72 18.16
N GLU A 40 28.69 -0.67 18.36
CA GLU A 40 29.61 -1.74 18.00
C GLU A 40 30.18 -2.36 19.28
N THR A 41 30.12 -3.68 19.38
CA THR A 41 30.75 -4.45 20.45
C THR A 41 32.16 -4.82 19.99
N VAL A 42 33.16 -4.21 20.62
CA VAL A 42 34.58 -4.47 20.35
C VAL A 42 35.12 -5.33 21.48
N GLN A 43 35.67 -6.49 21.13
CA GLN A 43 36.42 -7.29 22.10
C GLN A 43 37.76 -6.61 22.41
N THR A 44 37.96 -6.28 23.68
CA THR A 44 39.20 -5.70 24.19
C THR A 44 39.87 -6.67 25.16
N ALA A 45 41.16 -6.45 25.45
CA ALA A 45 41.93 -7.29 26.38
C ALA A 45 41.33 -7.35 27.81
N GLN A 46 40.40 -6.46 28.14
CA GLN A 46 39.73 -6.34 29.45
C GLN A 46 38.25 -6.79 29.42
N GLY A 47 37.77 -7.33 28.28
CA GLY A 47 36.39 -7.79 28.10
C GLY A 47 35.69 -7.17 26.88
N GLU A 48 34.38 -7.31 26.82
CA GLU A 48 33.55 -6.67 25.78
C GLU A 48 33.35 -5.19 26.10
N SER A 49 33.72 -4.32 25.18
CA SER A 49 33.47 -2.87 25.27
C SER A 49 32.52 -2.44 24.18
N THR A 50 31.51 -1.63 24.52
CA THR A 50 30.56 -1.08 23.55
C THR A 50 30.91 0.36 23.21
N ARG A 51 31.06 0.68 21.92
CA ARG A 51 31.28 2.06 21.44
C ARG A 51 30.17 2.50 20.50
N TRP A 52 29.87 3.81 20.51
CA TRP A 52 28.99 4.41 19.51
C TRP A 52 29.71 4.49 18.16
N THR A 53 29.04 4.08 17.10
CA THR A 53 29.57 4.10 15.73
C THR A 53 28.50 4.50 14.72
N LEU A 54 28.92 5.23 13.68
CA LEU A 54 28.11 5.46 12.47
C LEU A 54 28.57 4.58 11.30
N GLN A 55 29.56 3.71 11.54
CA GLN A 55 30.17 2.89 10.49
C GLN A 55 29.15 1.95 9.84
N HIS A 56 28.26 1.32 10.61
CA HIS A 56 27.24 0.44 10.04
C HIS A 56 26.29 1.18 9.09
N VAL A 57 25.91 2.41 9.44
CA VAL A 57 25.10 3.28 8.57
C VAL A 57 25.89 3.71 7.35
N ALA A 58 27.16 4.09 7.52
CA ALA A 58 28.03 4.44 6.39
C ALA A 58 28.21 3.26 5.42
N LEU A 59 28.30 2.02 5.92
CA LEU A 59 28.40 0.80 5.11
C LEU A 59 27.16 0.57 4.24
N VAL A 60 25.96 0.94 4.72
CA VAL A 60 24.72 0.89 3.91
C VAL A 60 24.87 1.77 2.67
N PHE A 61 25.37 2.99 2.83
CA PHE A 61 25.58 3.90 1.71
C PHE A 61 26.82 3.54 0.88
N ALA A 62 27.82 2.87 1.44
CA ALA A 62 29.01 2.43 0.71
C ALA A 62 28.72 1.21 -0.18
N ASN A 63 27.81 0.32 0.22
CA ASN A 63 27.48 -0.89 -0.53
C ASN A 63 26.52 -0.59 -1.70
N PRO A 64 26.92 -0.88 -2.96
CA PRO A 64 26.05 -0.68 -4.13
C PRO A 64 24.70 -1.39 -4.05
N LEU A 65 24.66 -2.60 -3.48
CA LEU A 65 23.45 -3.42 -3.39
C LEU A 65 22.40 -2.77 -2.47
N TYR A 66 22.82 -2.21 -1.34
CA TYR A 66 21.93 -1.54 -0.40
C TYR A 66 21.47 -0.17 -0.92
N ARG A 67 22.36 0.58 -1.58
CA ARG A 67 21.95 1.81 -2.29
C ARG A 67 20.89 1.53 -3.36
N GLU A 68 21.11 0.49 -4.16
CA GLU A 68 20.14 0.08 -5.18
C GLU A 68 18.80 -0.32 -4.54
N GLY A 69 18.85 -1.06 -3.43
CA GLY A 69 17.67 -1.40 -2.62
C GLY A 69 16.86 -0.18 -2.21
N LEU A 70 17.52 0.84 -1.65
CA LEU A 70 16.89 2.09 -1.22
C LEU A 70 16.25 2.86 -2.39
N ILE A 71 16.97 2.96 -3.51
CA ILE A 71 16.48 3.63 -4.72
C ILE A 71 15.27 2.90 -5.28
N ASN A 72 15.33 1.58 -5.45
CA ASN A 72 14.22 0.80 -5.99
C ASN A 72 13.00 0.86 -5.09
N THR A 73 13.17 0.78 -3.76
CA THR A 73 12.08 0.90 -2.79
C THR A 73 11.37 2.26 -2.93
N PHE A 74 12.15 3.34 -3.06
CA PHE A 74 11.61 4.68 -3.29
C PHE A 74 10.91 4.82 -4.66
N LEU A 75 11.51 4.30 -5.73
CA LEU A 75 10.93 4.36 -7.08
C LEU A 75 9.62 3.58 -7.18
N ILE A 76 9.56 2.39 -6.56
CA ILE A 76 8.33 1.58 -6.48
C ILE A 76 7.25 2.37 -5.74
N ALA A 77 7.54 2.89 -4.55
CA ALA A 77 6.57 3.66 -3.77
C ALA A 77 6.04 4.89 -4.52
N CYS A 78 6.91 5.62 -5.22
CA CYS A 78 6.52 6.73 -6.09
C CYS A 78 5.64 6.28 -7.26
N ALA A 79 6.02 5.20 -7.96
CA ALA A 79 5.28 4.68 -9.10
C ALA A 79 3.89 4.17 -8.68
N VAL A 80 3.83 3.35 -7.63
CA VAL A 80 2.59 2.80 -7.07
C VAL A 80 1.67 3.92 -6.63
N THR A 81 2.15 4.90 -5.87
CA THR A 81 1.32 6.03 -5.41
C THR A 81 0.79 6.85 -6.59
N SER A 82 1.61 7.09 -7.61
CA SER A 82 1.22 7.86 -8.80
C SER A 82 0.19 7.13 -9.64
N LEU A 83 0.40 5.85 -9.92
CA LEU A 83 -0.53 5.02 -10.68
C LEU A 83 -1.84 4.80 -9.92
N ALA A 84 -1.77 4.54 -8.61
CA ALA A 84 -2.93 4.43 -7.74
C ALA A 84 -3.75 5.73 -7.75
N THR A 85 -3.10 6.89 -7.73
CA THR A 85 -3.77 8.19 -7.85
C THR A 85 -4.42 8.37 -9.23
N LEU A 86 -3.71 8.00 -10.29
CA LEU A 86 -4.19 8.10 -11.68
C LEU A 86 -5.43 7.24 -11.92
N ILE A 87 -5.52 6.08 -11.27
CA ILE A 87 -6.70 5.19 -11.32
C ILE A 87 -7.82 5.73 -10.42
N SER A 88 -7.48 6.12 -9.19
CA SER A 88 -8.47 6.45 -8.17
C SER A 88 -9.18 7.78 -8.41
N LEU A 89 -8.45 8.80 -8.90
CA LEU A 89 -8.98 10.15 -9.03
C LEU A 89 -10.12 10.22 -10.08
N PRO A 90 -10.00 9.65 -11.30
CA PRO A 90 -11.11 9.57 -12.24
C PRO A 90 -12.32 8.82 -11.68
N LEU A 91 -12.10 7.67 -11.02
CA LEU A 91 -13.18 6.89 -10.42
C LEU A 91 -13.89 7.68 -9.30
N ALA A 92 -13.14 8.35 -8.43
CA ALA A 92 -13.69 9.16 -7.36
C ALA A 92 -14.48 10.36 -7.89
N LEU A 93 -13.99 11.02 -8.94
CA LEU A 93 -14.70 12.12 -9.60
C LEU A 93 -16.02 11.66 -10.23
N LEU A 94 -16.01 10.51 -10.93
CA LEU A 94 -17.21 9.93 -11.51
C LEU A 94 -18.23 9.55 -10.43
N SER A 95 -17.76 8.88 -9.37
CA SER A 95 -18.60 8.49 -8.25
C SER A 95 -19.17 9.69 -7.49
N ALA A 96 -18.41 10.76 -7.32
CA ALA A 96 -18.88 11.93 -6.57
C ALA A 96 -19.85 12.81 -7.36
N ARG A 97 -19.71 12.89 -8.70
CA ARG A 97 -20.45 13.86 -9.52
C ARG A 97 -21.67 13.29 -10.23
N TYR A 98 -21.68 11.97 -10.48
CA TYR A 98 -22.67 11.37 -11.35
C TYR A 98 -23.44 10.23 -10.69
N THR A 99 -24.71 10.09 -11.09
CA THR A 99 -25.50 8.87 -10.89
C THR A 99 -25.44 8.01 -12.14
N PHE A 100 -25.19 6.72 -11.95
CA PHE A 100 -25.20 5.70 -13.01
C PHE A 100 -25.66 4.35 -12.42
N PRO A 101 -26.14 3.41 -13.27
CA PRO A 101 -26.64 2.11 -12.80
C PRO A 101 -25.59 1.35 -11.99
N PHE A 102 -26.04 0.65 -10.94
CA PHE A 102 -25.19 -0.17 -10.05
C PHE A 102 -24.03 0.57 -9.36
N LYS A 103 -24.03 1.90 -9.34
CA LYS A 103 -23.01 2.71 -8.63
C LYS A 103 -22.68 2.20 -7.21
N PRO A 104 -23.64 1.86 -6.33
CA PRO A 104 -23.31 1.33 -5.00
C PRO A 104 -22.52 0.01 -5.05
N VAL A 105 -22.85 -0.87 -6.00
CA VAL A 105 -22.15 -2.14 -6.19
C VAL A 105 -20.71 -1.87 -6.66
N PHE A 106 -20.53 -1.01 -7.66
CA PHE A 106 -19.19 -0.64 -8.14
C PHE A 106 -18.34 0.03 -7.06
N ASN A 107 -18.94 0.90 -6.25
CA ASN A 107 -18.26 1.52 -5.11
C ASN A 107 -17.82 0.50 -4.06
N ALA A 108 -18.63 -0.54 -3.81
CA ALA A 108 -18.25 -1.63 -2.92
C ALA A 108 -17.16 -2.53 -3.54
N MET A 109 -17.27 -2.83 -4.85
CA MET A 109 -16.33 -3.66 -5.58
C MET A 109 -14.92 -3.08 -5.62
N ILE A 110 -14.77 -1.75 -5.63
CA ILE A 110 -13.47 -1.08 -5.52
C ILE A 110 -12.71 -1.50 -4.26
N LEU A 111 -13.41 -1.86 -3.17
CA LEU A 111 -12.78 -2.21 -1.89
C LEU A 111 -12.36 -3.68 -1.81
N VAL A 112 -12.84 -4.54 -2.71
CA VAL A 112 -12.55 -5.99 -2.72
C VAL A 112 -11.05 -6.30 -2.68
N PRO A 113 -10.16 -5.58 -3.40
CA PRO A 113 -8.74 -5.87 -3.37
C PRO A 113 -8.08 -5.73 -1.99
N LEU A 114 -8.69 -4.99 -1.06
CA LEU A 114 -8.19 -4.80 0.30
C LEU A 114 -8.48 -5.99 1.23
N ILE A 115 -9.29 -6.97 0.80
CA ILE A 115 -9.69 -8.11 1.63
C ILE A 115 -8.49 -9.01 1.95
N LEU A 116 -7.58 -9.20 0.99
CA LEU A 116 -6.38 -10.01 1.16
C LEU A 116 -5.12 -9.13 1.18
N PRO A 117 -4.08 -9.50 1.95
CA PRO A 117 -2.78 -8.85 1.86
C PRO A 117 -2.20 -8.89 0.43
N PRO A 118 -1.37 -7.90 0.04
CA PRO A 118 -0.90 -7.77 -1.34
C PRO A 118 -0.05 -8.97 -1.79
N PHE A 119 0.76 -9.54 -0.89
CA PHE A 119 1.59 -10.71 -1.20
C PHE A 119 0.75 -11.94 -1.56
N VAL A 120 -0.46 -12.07 -1.02
CA VAL A 120 -1.37 -13.17 -1.39
C VAL A 120 -1.74 -13.02 -2.86
N GLY A 121 -2.13 -11.82 -3.28
CA GLY A 121 -2.37 -11.50 -4.68
C GLY A 121 -1.14 -11.74 -5.57
N ALA A 122 0.07 -11.47 -5.06
CA ALA A 122 1.31 -11.73 -5.79
C ALA A 122 1.49 -13.23 -6.14
N ILE A 123 1.11 -14.15 -5.24
CA ILE A 123 1.15 -15.60 -5.52
C ILE A 123 0.27 -15.94 -6.74
N GLY A 124 -0.98 -15.48 -6.75
CA GLY A 124 -1.89 -15.71 -7.88
C GLY A 124 -1.39 -15.04 -9.16
N MET A 125 -0.80 -13.85 -9.04
CA MET A 125 -0.23 -13.13 -10.17
C MET A 125 1.00 -13.80 -10.76
N ARG A 126 1.73 -14.66 -10.01
CA ARG A 126 2.81 -15.46 -10.61
C ARG A 126 2.29 -16.42 -11.68
N ALA A 127 1.17 -17.08 -11.42
CA ALA A 127 0.54 -18.00 -12.36
C ALA A 127 -0.02 -17.27 -13.59
N ILE A 128 -0.36 -15.98 -13.45
CA ILE A 128 -0.91 -15.18 -14.54
C ILE A 128 0.19 -14.53 -15.40
N LEU A 129 1.18 -13.90 -14.74
CA LEU A 129 2.24 -13.13 -15.38
C LEU A 129 3.50 -13.95 -15.72
N GLY A 130 3.58 -15.20 -15.28
CA GLY A 130 4.70 -16.07 -15.58
C GLY A 130 4.85 -16.33 -17.08
N ARG A 131 6.04 -16.79 -17.49
CA ARG A 131 6.32 -17.10 -18.91
C ARG A 131 5.32 -18.11 -19.51
N GLN A 132 4.91 -19.10 -18.74
CA GLN A 132 3.86 -20.05 -19.10
C GLN A 132 2.51 -19.72 -18.44
N GLY A 133 2.29 -18.44 -18.09
CA GLY A 133 1.09 -18.01 -17.39
C GLY A 133 -0.10 -17.72 -18.31
N MET A 134 -1.26 -17.51 -17.68
CA MET A 134 -2.53 -17.22 -18.36
C MET A 134 -2.42 -16.11 -19.42
N LEU A 135 -1.69 -15.02 -19.11
CA LEU A 135 -1.57 -13.88 -20.02
C LEU A 135 -0.90 -14.28 -21.35
N ASN A 136 0.19 -15.04 -21.27
CA ASN A 136 0.93 -15.52 -22.43
C ASN A 136 0.13 -16.56 -23.22
N ALA A 137 -0.62 -17.44 -22.53
CA ALA A 137 -1.52 -18.39 -23.18
C ALA A 137 -2.66 -17.69 -23.96
N LEU A 138 -3.19 -16.59 -23.42
CA LEU A 138 -4.28 -15.83 -24.05
C LEU A 138 -3.80 -14.99 -25.24
N LEU A 139 -2.60 -14.41 -25.15
CA LEU A 139 -2.04 -13.55 -26.18
C LEU A 139 -1.20 -14.31 -27.23
N GLY A 140 -0.88 -15.58 -26.99
CA GLY A 140 0.02 -16.36 -27.84
C GLY A 140 1.47 -15.84 -27.81
N THR A 141 1.88 -15.21 -26.70
CA THR A 141 3.21 -14.61 -26.51
C THR A 141 4.06 -15.41 -25.52
N ASP A 142 5.36 -15.13 -25.42
CA ASP A 142 6.26 -15.76 -24.45
C ASP A 142 6.95 -14.74 -23.52
N PHE A 143 6.29 -13.61 -23.27
CA PHE A 143 6.85 -12.48 -22.54
C PHE A 143 7.06 -12.83 -21.06
N ASP A 144 8.31 -12.80 -20.60
CA ASP A 144 8.66 -13.15 -19.24
C ASP A 144 8.71 -11.92 -18.31
N VAL A 145 7.53 -11.48 -17.86
CA VAL A 145 7.39 -10.36 -16.92
C VAL A 145 8.18 -10.65 -15.63
N LEU A 146 8.07 -11.88 -15.11
CA LEU A 146 8.70 -12.28 -13.86
C LEU A 146 10.19 -12.57 -13.98
N GLY A 147 10.72 -12.73 -15.19
CA GLY A 147 12.17 -12.82 -15.43
C GLY A 147 12.80 -11.45 -15.62
N ARG A 148 12.30 -10.67 -16.58
CA ARG A 148 12.94 -9.42 -17.05
C ARG A 148 12.42 -8.16 -16.37
N ALA A 149 11.20 -8.18 -15.83
CA ALA A 149 10.48 -6.99 -15.36
C ALA A 149 9.82 -7.20 -13.99
N ARG A 150 10.48 -7.92 -13.06
CA ARG A 150 9.96 -8.20 -11.70
C ARG A 150 9.45 -6.95 -10.98
N ILE A 151 10.19 -5.85 -11.08
CA ILE A 151 9.82 -4.55 -10.50
C ILE A 151 8.47 -4.05 -11.03
N VAL A 152 8.18 -4.25 -12.31
CA VAL A 152 6.90 -3.88 -12.92
C VAL A 152 5.77 -4.73 -12.37
N GLY A 153 6.02 -6.04 -12.18
CA GLY A 153 5.09 -6.93 -11.49
C GLY A 153 4.74 -6.41 -10.10
N VAL A 154 5.74 -6.08 -9.28
CA VAL A 154 5.54 -5.51 -7.93
C VAL A 154 4.68 -4.25 -8.00
N ILE A 155 5.05 -3.29 -8.88
CA ILE A 155 4.32 -2.03 -9.04
C ILE A 155 2.85 -2.27 -9.42
N ILE A 156 2.57 -3.17 -10.35
CA ILE A 156 1.21 -3.47 -10.81
C ILE A 156 0.38 -4.07 -9.67
N VAL A 157 0.90 -5.10 -8.99
CA VAL A 157 0.17 -5.77 -7.90
C VAL A 157 -0.11 -4.82 -6.75
N GLU A 158 0.90 -4.05 -6.32
CA GLU A 158 0.71 -3.07 -5.26
C GLU A 158 -0.25 -1.95 -5.67
N THR A 159 -0.19 -1.47 -6.91
CA THR A 159 -1.13 -0.46 -7.43
C THR A 159 -2.57 -0.97 -7.37
N LEU A 160 -2.81 -2.17 -7.86
CA LEU A 160 -4.14 -2.79 -7.89
C LEU A 160 -4.67 -3.11 -6.49
N HIS A 161 -3.78 -3.37 -5.53
CA HIS A 161 -4.16 -3.57 -4.14
C HIS A 161 -4.42 -2.25 -3.40
N LEU A 162 -3.61 -1.20 -3.64
CA LEU A 162 -3.57 0.02 -2.82
C LEU A 162 -4.39 1.20 -3.37
N TYR A 163 -4.79 1.19 -4.65
CA TYR A 163 -5.65 2.25 -5.19
C TYR A 163 -6.93 2.53 -4.38
N PRO A 164 -7.61 1.56 -3.74
CA PRO A 164 -8.85 1.83 -3.03
C PRO A 164 -8.66 2.81 -1.85
N ILE A 165 -7.45 2.87 -1.27
CA ILE A 165 -7.11 3.81 -0.20
C ILE A 165 -7.18 5.26 -0.69
N ILE A 166 -6.64 5.54 -1.89
CA ILE A 166 -6.69 6.88 -2.49
C ILE A 166 -8.11 7.20 -2.94
N TYR A 167 -8.83 6.21 -3.49
CA TYR A 167 -10.24 6.38 -3.84
C TYR A 167 -11.08 6.83 -2.64
N LEU A 168 -10.97 6.14 -1.50
CA LEU A 168 -11.70 6.51 -0.27
C LEU A 168 -11.39 7.94 0.18
N ASN A 169 -10.11 8.30 0.24
CA ASN A 169 -9.68 9.64 0.64
C ASN A 169 -10.14 10.72 -0.35
N ALA A 170 -10.07 10.44 -1.66
CA ALA A 170 -10.54 11.35 -2.70
C ALA A 170 -12.06 11.55 -2.61
N THR A 171 -12.84 10.47 -2.44
CA THR A 171 -14.30 10.57 -2.29
C THR A 171 -14.70 11.33 -1.02
N ALA A 172 -14.00 11.11 0.10
CA ALA A 172 -14.24 11.85 1.34
C ALA A 172 -13.91 13.34 1.19
N ALA A 173 -12.84 13.68 0.47
CA ALA A 173 -12.49 15.07 0.18
C ALA A 173 -13.50 15.73 -0.76
N LEU A 174 -13.93 15.02 -1.80
CA LEU A 174 -14.95 15.48 -2.74
C LEU A 174 -16.31 15.70 -2.06
N ALA A 175 -16.70 14.82 -1.13
CA ALA A 175 -17.96 14.95 -0.37
C ALA A 175 -17.98 16.19 0.54
N ASN A 176 -16.82 16.70 0.93
CA ASN A 176 -16.70 17.90 1.76
C ASN A 176 -16.64 19.20 0.96
N LEU A 177 -16.68 19.17 -0.37
CA LEU A 177 -16.70 20.36 -1.22
C LEU A 177 -18.08 21.00 -1.28
N ASP A 178 -18.16 22.31 -1.08
CA ASP A 178 -19.38 23.06 -1.35
C ASP A 178 -19.66 23.12 -2.87
N PRO A 179 -20.81 22.58 -3.34
CA PRO A 179 -21.20 22.63 -4.75
C PRO A 179 -21.27 24.06 -5.32
N ALA A 180 -21.58 25.05 -4.48
CA ALA A 180 -21.73 26.45 -4.91
C ALA A 180 -20.45 27.02 -5.52
N LEU A 181 -19.27 26.53 -5.13
CA LEU A 181 -18.00 26.96 -5.72
C LEU A 181 -17.87 26.53 -7.18
N ASP A 182 -18.38 25.34 -7.52
CA ASP A 182 -18.32 24.78 -8.87
C ASP A 182 -19.39 25.41 -9.77
N GLU A 183 -20.59 25.63 -9.23
CA GLU A 183 -21.72 26.31 -9.89
C GLU A 183 -21.41 27.80 -10.17
N ALA A 184 -20.82 28.52 -9.20
CA ALA A 184 -20.43 29.91 -9.40
C ALA A 184 -19.39 30.06 -10.52
N ALA A 185 -18.45 29.11 -10.61
CA ALA A 185 -17.46 29.11 -11.68
C ALA A 185 -18.09 28.78 -13.05
N GLU A 186 -19.08 27.89 -13.09
CA GLU A 186 -19.86 27.60 -14.28
C GLU A 186 -20.63 28.82 -14.78
N ASN A 187 -21.28 29.55 -13.87
CA ASN A 187 -21.99 30.81 -14.18
C ASN A 187 -21.06 31.89 -14.73
N LEU A 188 -19.78 31.89 -14.35
CA LEU A 188 -18.74 32.77 -14.89
C LEU A 188 -18.14 32.26 -16.22
N GLY A 189 -18.71 31.20 -16.82
CA GLY A 189 -18.27 30.64 -18.10
C GLY A 189 -17.06 29.71 -18.00
N ALA A 190 -16.69 29.22 -16.81
CA ALA A 190 -15.57 28.29 -16.68
C ALA A 190 -15.98 26.86 -17.13
N GLY A 191 -15.34 26.37 -18.18
CA GLY A 191 -15.50 24.98 -18.64
C GLY A 191 -15.03 23.94 -17.60
N PRO A 192 -15.41 22.66 -17.76
CA PRO A 192 -15.19 21.60 -16.77
C PRO A 192 -13.72 21.38 -16.40
N TRP A 193 -12.81 21.44 -17.39
CA TRP A 193 -11.37 21.32 -17.14
C TRP A 193 -10.81 22.48 -16.31
N ARG A 194 -11.27 23.71 -16.60
CA ARG A 194 -10.84 24.90 -15.84
C ARG A 194 -11.35 24.82 -14.41
N ARG A 195 -12.60 24.41 -14.20
CA ARG A 195 -13.18 24.19 -12.87
C ARG A 195 -12.43 23.11 -12.10
N PHE A 196 -12.16 21.97 -12.73
CA PHE A 196 -11.39 20.89 -12.12
C PHE A 196 -10.00 21.35 -11.65
N PHE A 197 -9.19 21.94 -12.53
CA PHE A 197 -7.80 22.29 -12.18
C PHE A 197 -7.69 23.53 -11.27
N LYS A 198 -8.63 24.48 -11.34
CA LYS A 198 -8.57 25.72 -10.55
C LYS A 198 -9.35 25.67 -9.24
N ILE A 199 -10.33 24.79 -9.11
CA ILE A 199 -11.23 24.76 -7.95
C ILE A 199 -11.17 23.39 -7.28
N VAL A 200 -11.65 22.35 -7.97
CA VAL A 200 -11.83 21.01 -7.39
C VAL A 200 -10.51 20.43 -6.92
N LEU A 201 -9.53 20.30 -7.82
CA LEU A 201 -8.24 19.68 -7.54
C LEU A 201 -7.49 20.41 -6.41
N PRO A 202 -7.32 21.74 -6.41
CA PRO A 202 -6.72 22.46 -5.29
C PRO A 202 -7.39 22.24 -3.93
N LEU A 203 -8.72 22.11 -3.91
CA LEU A 203 -9.48 21.91 -2.68
C LEU A 203 -9.43 20.47 -2.17
N ILE A 204 -9.38 19.46 -3.04
CA ILE A 204 -9.26 18.05 -2.62
C ILE A 204 -7.81 17.59 -2.42
N ARG A 205 -6.81 18.39 -2.85
CA ARG A 205 -5.38 18.09 -2.71
C ARG A 205 -4.98 17.62 -1.30
N PRO A 206 -5.45 18.22 -0.18
CA PRO A 206 -5.10 17.73 1.16
C PRO A 206 -5.58 16.28 1.40
N GLY A 207 -6.77 15.93 0.92
CA GLY A 207 -7.30 14.56 1.01
C GLY A 207 -6.54 13.60 0.10
N LEU A 208 -6.24 14.01 -1.15
CA LEU A 208 -5.40 13.21 -2.05
C LEU A 208 -4.00 12.99 -1.47
N PHE A 209 -3.41 14.01 -0.84
CA PHE A 209 -2.12 13.90 -0.17
C PHE A 209 -2.17 12.94 1.02
N ALA A 210 -3.25 12.96 1.81
CA ALA A 210 -3.45 12.03 2.92
C ALA A 210 -3.51 10.57 2.41
N GLY A 211 -4.35 10.30 1.41
CA GLY A 211 -4.44 8.96 0.80
C GLY A 211 -3.14 8.52 0.13
N GLY A 212 -2.51 9.40 -0.64
CA GLY A 212 -1.23 9.14 -1.31
C GLY A 212 -0.09 8.89 -0.32
N THR A 213 -0.07 9.57 0.82
CA THR A 213 0.91 9.33 1.88
C THR A 213 0.76 7.93 2.47
N ILE A 214 -0.46 7.48 2.71
CA ILE A 214 -0.72 6.13 3.23
C ILE A 214 -0.22 5.08 2.24
N VAL A 215 -0.58 5.22 0.96
CA VAL A 215 -0.13 4.30 -0.10
C VAL A 215 1.39 4.31 -0.25
N PHE A 216 2.01 5.50 -0.25
CA PHE A 216 3.46 5.64 -0.33
C PHE A 216 4.15 4.90 0.81
N ILE A 217 3.74 5.13 2.06
CA ILE A 217 4.35 4.48 3.22
C ILE A 217 4.15 2.96 3.17
N TRP A 218 2.95 2.50 2.84
CA TRP A 218 2.67 1.06 2.71
C TRP A 218 3.57 0.40 1.68
N SER A 219 3.63 0.94 0.47
CA SER A 219 4.50 0.45 -0.62
C SER A 219 5.99 0.55 -0.27
N PHE A 220 6.42 1.67 0.35
CA PHE A 220 7.82 1.88 0.76
C PHE A 220 8.31 0.89 1.83
N THR A 221 7.38 0.34 2.62
CA THR A 221 7.69 -0.67 3.64
C THR A 221 7.31 -2.09 3.23
N GLU A 222 6.89 -2.29 1.98
CA GLU A 222 6.39 -3.58 1.51
C GLU A 222 7.54 -4.59 1.36
N LEU A 223 7.36 -5.76 1.99
CA LEU A 223 8.25 -6.91 1.91
C LEU A 223 7.68 -8.10 1.13
N GLY A 224 6.38 -8.39 1.27
CA GLY A 224 5.79 -9.65 0.82
C GLY A 224 5.69 -9.78 -0.70
N THR A 225 5.28 -8.74 -1.40
CA THR A 225 5.07 -8.74 -2.84
C THR A 225 6.39 -8.91 -3.61
N PRO A 226 7.47 -8.15 -3.31
CA PRO A 226 8.80 -8.40 -3.86
C PRO A 226 9.31 -9.80 -3.55
N LEU A 227 9.13 -10.34 -2.34
CA LEU A 227 9.53 -11.70 -2.00
C LEU A 227 8.83 -12.74 -2.88
N MET A 228 7.51 -12.61 -3.08
CA MET A 228 6.77 -13.56 -3.92
C MET A 228 7.24 -13.52 -5.38
N PHE A 229 7.76 -12.39 -5.86
CA PHE A 229 8.33 -12.25 -7.19
C PHE A 229 9.86 -12.46 -7.25
N ASP A 230 10.48 -12.96 -6.19
CA ASP A 230 11.92 -13.15 -6.08
C ASP A 230 12.72 -11.86 -6.41
N TYR A 231 12.17 -10.71 -6.04
CA TYR A 231 12.77 -9.39 -6.27
C TYR A 231 13.48 -8.88 -5.01
N ASN A 232 14.75 -9.29 -4.86
CA ASN A 232 15.54 -9.03 -3.65
C ASN A 232 16.27 -7.68 -3.65
N ARG A 233 16.06 -6.84 -4.66
CA ARG A 233 16.72 -5.54 -4.80
C ARG A 233 15.88 -4.40 -4.24
N VAL A 234 15.26 -4.63 -3.09
CA VAL A 234 14.52 -3.65 -2.30
C VAL A 234 14.90 -3.77 -0.83
N THR A 235 14.85 -2.66 -0.11
CA THR A 235 15.35 -2.56 1.27
C THR A 235 14.61 -3.48 2.24
N PRO A 236 13.26 -3.60 2.21
CA PRO A 236 12.56 -4.48 3.15
C PRO A 236 12.98 -5.95 3.00
N VAL A 237 13.18 -6.43 1.77
CA VAL A 237 13.67 -7.80 1.50
C VAL A 237 15.12 -7.98 1.95
N GLN A 238 15.97 -6.97 1.77
CA GLN A 238 17.35 -7.00 2.23
C GLN A 238 17.44 -7.05 3.77
N ILE A 239 16.60 -6.28 4.48
CA ILE A 239 16.48 -6.35 5.94
C ILE A 239 16.08 -7.76 6.36
N PHE A 240 15.01 -8.31 5.76
CA PHE A 240 14.52 -9.65 6.07
C PHE A 240 15.54 -10.75 5.82
N SER A 241 16.23 -10.68 4.68
CA SER A 241 17.30 -11.64 4.35
C SER A 241 18.45 -11.56 5.35
N GLY A 242 18.78 -10.36 5.82
CA GLY A 242 19.81 -10.12 6.82
C GLY A 242 19.44 -10.55 8.25
N LEU A 243 18.16 -10.78 8.57
CA LEU A 243 17.75 -11.24 9.92
C LEU A 243 18.41 -12.56 10.32
N LYS A 244 18.78 -13.40 9.35
CA LYS A 244 19.49 -14.66 9.58
C LYS A 244 20.88 -14.47 10.17
N GLU A 245 21.48 -13.29 9.98
CA GLU A 245 22.85 -12.96 10.40
C GLU A 245 22.87 -11.93 11.54
N ILE A 246 21.72 -11.66 12.18
CA ILE A 246 21.58 -10.55 13.13
C ILE A 246 22.42 -10.71 14.41
N GLN A 247 22.84 -11.95 14.72
CA GLN A 247 23.75 -12.24 15.83
C GLN A 247 25.20 -11.88 15.49
N SER A 248 25.56 -11.86 14.21
CA SER A 248 26.93 -11.63 13.73
C SER A 248 27.10 -10.30 12.97
N SER A 249 26.00 -9.64 12.60
CA SER A 249 26.02 -8.45 11.75
C SER A 249 25.05 -7.38 12.24
N ALA A 250 25.56 -6.15 12.38
CA ALA A 250 24.76 -4.97 12.70
C ALA A 250 24.06 -4.34 11.47
N VAL A 251 24.33 -4.86 10.27
CA VAL A 251 23.84 -4.30 9.00
C VAL A 251 22.30 -4.30 8.89
N PRO A 252 21.55 -5.35 9.28
CA PRO A 252 20.09 -5.34 9.21
C PRO A 252 19.46 -4.24 10.08
N TYR A 253 20.05 -3.99 11.27
CA TYR A 253 19.64 -2.88 12.13
C TYR A 253 19.93 -1.53 11.47
N ALA A 254 21.13 -1.36 10.88
CA ALA A 254 21.48 -0.13 10.16
C ALA A 254 20.56 0.14 8.97
N LEU A 255 20.22 -0.89 8.17
CA LEU A 255 19.25 -0.78 7.08
C LEU A 255 17.87 -0.35 7.58
N THR A 256 17.43 -0.90 8.73
CA THR A 256 16.15 -0.54 9.34
C THR A 256 16.14 0.92 9.80
N ILE A 257 17.23 1.40 10.41
CA ILE A 257 17.39 2.82 10.79
C ILE A 257 17.34 3.72 9.55
N VAL A 258 18.08 3.35 8.49
CA VAL A 258 18.12 4.13 7.25
C VAL A 258 16.75 4.16 6.58
N LEU A 259 16.04 3.03 6.53
CA LEU A 259 14.69 2.96 5.97
C LEU A 259 13.70 3.81 6.77
N LEU A 260 13.73 3.74 8.10
CA LEU A 260 12.89 4.54 8.98
C LEU A 260 13.17 6.04 8.80
N ALA A 261 14.45 6.43 8.80
CA ALA A 261 14.87 7.81 8.56
C ALA A 261 14.43 8.30 7.18
N ALA A 262 14.56 7.48 6.13
CA ALA A 262 14.11 7.80 4.79
C ALA A 262 12.58 7.96 4.73
N ALA A 263 11.80 7.06 5.34
CA ALA A 263 10.35 7.16 5.39
C ALA A 263 9.88 8.47 6.05
N ILE A 264 10.47 8.83 7.19
CA ILE A 264 10.18 10.09 7.90
C ILE A 264 10.58 11.29 7.04
N LEU A 265 11.78 11.27 6.44
CA LEU A 265 12.27 12.33 5.57
C LEU A 265 11.32 12.57 4.39
N TRP A 266 10.93 11.52 3.67
CA TRP A 266 10.03 11.61 2.52
C TRP A 266 8.62 12.06 2.94
N TYR A 267 8.12 11.61 4.08
CA TYR A 267 6.88 12.13 4.65
C TYR A 267 6.95 13.64 4.93
N ILE A 268 8.02 14.10 5.59
CA ILE A 268 8.21 15.53 5.90
C ILE A 268 8.31 16.34 4.61
N ILE A 269 9.12 15.91 3.64
CA ILE A 269 9.25 16.56 2.33
C ILE A 269 7.89 16.64 1.64
N GLY A 270 7.16 15.53 1.57
CA GLY A 270 5.82 15.49 0.99
C GLY A 270 4.85 16.45 1.68
N LYS A 271 4.85 16.47 3.02
CA LYS A 271 3.99 17.36 3.80
C LYS A 271 4.33 18.84 3.58
N LEU A 272 5.61 19.18 3.45
CA LEU A 272 6.06 20.55 3.19
C LEU A 272 5.71 21.02 1.77
N ILE A 273 5.83 20.15 0.78
CA ILE A 273 5.57 20.48 -0.64
C ILE A 273 4.06 20.50 -0.93
N PHE A 274 3.33 19.47 -0.49
CA PHE A 274 1.93 19.24 -0.89
C PHE A 274 0.90 19.55 0.20
N GLY A 275 1.29 19.52 1.48
CA GLY A 275 0.36 19.63 2.62
C GLY A 275 0.11 21.04 3.17
N ARG A 276 0.89 22.05 2.78
CA ARG A 276 0.83 23.40 3.40
C ARG A 276 -0.33 24.30 2.97
N LYS A 277 -0.95 24.07 1.81
CA LYS A 277 -2.03 24.93 1.28
C LYS A 277 -3.41 24.38 1.61
N GLY A 278 -3.69 24.21 2.90
CA GLY A 278 -5.00 23.78 3.38
C GLY A 278 -6.06 24.85 3.16
N TYR A 279 -6.69 24.87 1.98
CA TYR A 279 -7.93 25.62 1.72
C TYR A 279 -9.15 25.07 2.50
N ALA A 280 -8.92 24.11 3.41
CA ALA A 280 -9.91 23.40 4.20
C ALA A 280 -10.82 24.30 5.05
N MET A 281 -10.45 25.57 5.28
CA MET A 281 -11.32 26.53 5.96
C MET A 281 -12.43 27.13 5.08
N TYR A 282 -12.39 26.99 3.75
CA TYR A 282 -13.33 27.68 2.86
C TYR A 282 -14.46 26.81 2.27
N SER A 283 -14.40 25.48 2.36
CA SER A 283 -15.26 24.63 1.52
C SER A 283 -16.28 23.75 2.24
N LYS A 284 -16.47 23.83 3.57
CA LYS A 284 -17.39 22.91 4.26
C LYS A 284 -18.78 23.00 3.63
N ALA A 285 -19.21 21.92 2.98
CA ALA A 285 -20.42 21.91 2.18
C ALA A 285 -21.64 22.41 2.99
N SER A 286 -22.22 23.52 2.55
CA SER A 286 -23.48 24.05 3.12
C SER A 286 -24.70 23.28 2.62
N ARG A 287 -24.58 22.57 1.49
CA ARG A 287 -25.61 21.77 0.84
C ARG A 287 -25.03 20.48 0.26
N ALA A 288 -25.85 19.44 0.21
CA ALA A 288 -25.50 18.21 -0.51
C ALA A 288 -25.36 18.50 -2.01
N SER A 289 -24.29 18.01 -2.62
CA SER A 289 -24.08 18.12 -4.07
C SER A 289 -25.19 17.40 -4.83
N ALA A 290 -25.83 18.10 -5.76
CA ALA A 290 -26.79 17.48 -6.67
C ALA A 290 -26.01 16.63 -7.68
N GLU A 291 -26.10 15.32 -7.56
CA GLU A 291 -25.50 14.41 -8.55
C GLU A 291 -26.21 14.56 -9.90
N HIS A 292 -25.44 14.70 -10.98
CA HIS A 292 -26.01 14.75 -12.33
C HIS A 292 -26.26 13.33 -12.85
N LYS A 293 -27.46 13.09 -13.39
CA LYS A 293 -27.75 11.85 -14.13
C LYS A 293 -26.99 11.85 -15.45
N LEU A 294 -26.13 10.86 -15.63
CA LEU A 294 -25.47 10.66 -16.93
C LEU A 294 -26.49 10.17 -17.97
N PRO A 295 -26.35 10.59 -19.24
CA PRO A 295 -27.08 9.95 -20.33
C PRO A 295 -26.66 8.48 -20.41
N TRP A 296 -27.48 7.62 -21.02
CA TRP A 296 -27.27 6.17 -21.00
C TRP A 296 -25.88 5.75 -21.50
N TRP A 297 -25.36 6.38 -22.56
CA TRP A 297 -24.00 6.16 -23.06
C TRP A 297 -22.93 6.54 -22.03
N GLY A 298 -23.10 7.66 -21.33
CA GLY A 298 -22.19 8.11 -20.28
C GLY A 298 -22.21 7.19 -19.06
N GLY A 299 -23.39 6.68 -18.71
CA GLY A 299 -23.55 5.65 -17.69
C GLY A 299 -22.80 4.36 -18.08
N LEU A 300 -22.92 3.91 -19.33
CA LEU A 300 -22.19 2.73 -19.82
C LEU A 300 -20.66 2.93 -19.81
N LEU A 301 -20.17 4.11 -20.18
CA LEU A 301 -18.74 4.41 -20.12
C LEU A 301 -18.22 4.41 -18.68
N ALA A 302 -18.98 4.98 -17.74
CA ALA A 302 -18.64 4.94 -16.32
C ALA A 302 -18.62 3.49 -15.82
N MET A 303 -19.67 2.71 -16.10
CA MET A 303 -19.72 1.28 -15.74
C MET A 303 -18.56 0.50 -16.35
N GLY A 304 -18.21 0.75 -17.61
CA GLY A 304 -17.10 0.12 -18.30
C GLY A 304 -15.76 0.41 -17.62
N LEU A 305 -15.52 1.66 -17.23
CA LEU A 305 -14.31 2.05 -16.51
C LEU A 305 -14.21 1.38 -15.13
N PHE A 306 -15.29 1.42 -14.34
CA PHE A 306 -15.31 0.76 -13.03
C PHE A 306 -15.15 -0.76 -13.17
N SER A 307 -15.80 -1.36 -14.16
CA SER A 307 -15.69 -2.80 -14.44
C SER A 307 -14.28 -3.18 -14.84
N ALA A 308 -13.64 -2.41 -15.73
CA ALA A 308 -12.27 -2.68 -16.18
C ALA A 308 -11.26 -2.61 -15.03
N VAL A 309 -11.32 -1.55 -14.21
CA VAL A 309 -10.43 -1.41 -13.05
C VAL A 309 -10.67 -2.52 -12.04
N THR A 310 -11.93 -2.80 -11.71
CA THR A 310 -12.24 -3.83 -10.71
C THR A 310 -11.88 -5.22 -11.21
N ALA A 311 -12.12 -5.54 -12.48
CA ALA A 311 -11.70 -6.81 -13.07
C ALA A 311 -10.17 -6.98 -12.99
N ALA A 312 -9.40 -5.94 -13.30
CA ALA A 312 -7.96 -5.95 -13.16
C ALA A 312 -7.53 -6.15 -11.68
N ALA A 313 -8.21 -5.49 -10.74
CA ALA A 313 -7.86 -5.55 -9.32
C ALA A 313 -8.30 -6.85 -8.60
N ILE A 314 -9.33 -7.52 -9.12
CA ILE A 314 -9.77 -8.85 -8.65
C ILE A 314 -8.90 -9.96 -9.26
N LEU A 315 -8.22 -9.71 -10.38
CA LEU A 315 -7.40 -10.70 -11.07
C LEU A 315 -6.37 -11.43 -10.17
N PRO A 316 -5.63 -10.74 -9.26
CA PRO A 316 -4.77 -11.41 -8.30
C PRO A 316 -5.50 -12.42 -7.39
N HIS A 317 -6.73 -12.10 -6.99
CA HIS A 317 -7.56 -12.93 -6.12
C HIS A 317 -8.08 -14.17 -6.85
N ILE A 318 -8.53 -13.98 -8.10
CA ILE A 318 -8.89 -15.09 -8.99
C ILE A 318 -7.68 -16.00 -9.18
N GLY A 319 -6.49 -15.44 -9.38
CA GLY A 319 -5.27 -16.23 -9.52
C GLY A 319 -4.98 -17.10 -8.30
N VAL A 320 -5.16 -16.58 -7.09
CA VAL A 320 -4.97 -17.36 -5.86
C VAL A 320 -6.00 -18.48 -5.76
N VAL A 321 -7.27 -18.18 -6.01
CA VAL A 321 -8.35 -19.18 -5.95
C VAL A 321 -8.15 -20.28 -6.99
N LEU A 322 -7.73 -19.94 -8.22
CA LEU A 322 -7.44 -20.93 -9.24
C LEU A 322 -6.20 -21.75 -8.90
N THR A 323 -5.16 -21.12 -8.35
CA THR A 323 -3.94 -21.83 -7.92
C THR A 323 -4.23 -22.82 -6.79
N SER A 324 -5.13 -22.49 -5.86
CA SER A 324 -5.43 -23.36 -4.71
C SER A 324 -6.19 -24.63 -5.07
N VAL A 325 -6.92 -24.62 -6.20
CA VAL A 325 -7.64 -25.81 -6.72
C VAL A 325 -6.92 -26.49 -7.87
N ALA A 326 -5.87 -25.87 -8.43
CA ALA A 326 -5.12 -26.45 -9.53
C ALA A 326 -4.17 -27.55 -9.03
N ALA A 327 -4.15 -28.69 -9.75
CA ALA A 327 -3.12 -29.70 -9.54
C ALA A 327 -1.72 -29.09 -9.79
N PRO A 328 -0.65 -29.57 -9.13
CA PRO A 328 0.71 -29.12 -9.42
C PRO A 328 0.99 -29.21 -10.92
N TRP A 329 1.44 -28.10 -11.53
CA TRP A 329 1.67 -27.96 -12.98
C TRP A 329 0.41 -28.03 -13.87
N GLY A 330 -0.77 -28.22 -13.29
CA GLY A 330 -2.06 -28.25 -14.00
C GLY A 330 -2.55 -26.90 -14.51
N TRP A 331 -1.84 -25.81 -14.19
CA TRP A 331 -2.11 -24.46 -14.71
C TRP A 331 -0.83 -23.83 -15.29
N SER A 332 -0.27 -24.52 -16.28
CA SER A 332 0.89 -24.04 -17.04
C SER A 332 0.60 -24.08 -18.53
N GLY A 333 0.81 -22.96 -19.22
CA GLY A 333 0.59 -22.81 -20.66
C GLY A 333 -0.89 -22.73 -21.07
N THR A 334 -1.81 -22.59 -20.13
CA THR A 334 -3.26 -22.56 -20.37
C THR A 334 -3.93 -21.36 -19.73
N VAL A 335 -5.08 -20.95 -20.26
CA VAL A 335 -5.86 -19.84 -19.70
C VAL A 335 -6.47 -20.22 -18.36
N LEU A 336 -6.97 -21.46 -18.25
CA LEU A 336 -7.55 -22.02 -17.03
C LEU A 336 -6.84 -23.32 -16.64
N PRO A 337 -6.88 -23.73 -15.35
CA PRO A 337 -6.35 -25.01 -14.93
C PRO A 337 -7.01 -26.17 -15.70
N THR A 338 -6.18 -27.12 -16.16
CA THR A 338 -6.63 -28.33 -16.89
C THR A 338 -6.83 -29.52 -15.95
N ALA A 339 -6.21 -29.48 -14.77
CA ALA A 339 -6.32 -30.50 -13.74
C ALA A 339 -6.60 -29.84 -12.39
N TYR A 340 -7.54 -30.41 -11.64
CA TYR A 340 -7.98 -29.91 -10.34
C TYR A 340 -7.65 -30.90 -9.23
N THR A 341 -7.35 -30.40 -8.04
CA THR A 341 -7.08 -31.20 -6.85
C THR A 341 -7.58 -30.50 -5.59
N ASP A 342 -8.02 -31.28 -4.61
CA ASP A 342 -8.34 -30.86 -3.25
C ASP A 342 -7.17 -31.13 -2.27
N GLN A 343 -6.09 -31.76 -2.75
CA GLN A 343 -4.95 -32.17 -1.94
C GLN A 343 -4.28 -31.02 -1.18
N HIS A 344 -4.29 -29.81 -1.74
CA HIS A 344 -3.76 -28.61 -1.08
C HIS A 344 -4.53 -28.29 0.21
N PHE A 345 -5.86 -28.42 0.19
CA PHE A 345 -6.70 -28.18 1.37
C PHE A 345 -6.55 -29.30 2.38
N ILE A 346 -6.49 -30.56 1.93
CA ILE A 346 -6.25 -31.70 2.82
C ILE A 346 -4.91 -31.53 3.53
N THR A 347 -3.85 -31.20 2.78
CA THR A 347 -2.50 -30.97 3.34
C THR A 347 -2.53 -29.79 4.31
N ALA A 348 -3.13 -28.66 3.92
CA ALA A 348 -3.20 -27.48 4.77
C ALA A 348 -4.01 -27.71 6.06
N LEU A 349 -5.04 -28.56 6.06
CA LEU A 349 -5.86 -28.86 7.25
C LEU A 349 -5.32 -30.01 8.10
N SER A 350 -4.50 -30.89 7.51
CA SER A 350 -3.88 -32.04 8.20
C SER A 350 -2.46 -31.79 8.68
N ASP A 351 -1.83 -30.69 8.26
CA ASP A 351 -0.46 -30.37 8.64
C ASP A 351 -0.34 -30.16 10.18
N PRO A 352 0.65 -30.78 10.85
CA PRO A 352 0.84 -30.65 12.29
C PRO A 352 1.03 -29.21 12.77
N VAL A 353 1.58 -28.33 11.93
CA VAL A 353 1.82 -26.92 12.27
C VAL A 353 0.56 -26.09 12.13
N SER A 354 -0.29 -26.39 11.13
CA SER A 354 -1.55 -25.66 10.92
C SER A 354 -2.68 -26.15 11.82
N SER A 355 -2.77 -27.45 12.08
CA SER A 355 -3.84 -28.08 12.86
C SER A 355 -3.89 -27.60 14.32
N VAL A 356 -2.77 -27.16 14.89
CA VAL A 356 -2.69 -26.55 16.22
C VAL A 356 -3.30 -25.14 16.26
N SER A 357 -3.34 -24.44 15.12
CA SER A 357 -3.89 -23.08 15.02
C SER A 357 -5.40 -23.05 14.71
N ILE A 358 -5.98 -24.19 14.29
CA ILE A 358 -7.39 -24.30 13.85
C ILE A 358 -8.30 -24.87 14.95
N ARG A 359 -7.73 -25.57 15.94
CA ARG A 359 -8.43 -26.02 17.16
C ARG A 359 -8.47 -24.91 18.19
#